data_AF-A0A1G3U6X4-F1
#
_entry.id   AF-A0A1G3U6X4-F1
#
_cell.length_a   1.000
_cell.length_b   1.000
_cell.length_c   1.000
_cell.angle_alpha   90.00
_cell.angle_beta   90.00
_cell.angle_gamma   90.00
#
_symmetry.space_group_name_H-M   'P 1'
#
loop_
_entity.id
_entity.type
_entity.pdbx_description
1 polymer ?
#
loop_
_entity_poly.entity_id
_entity_poly.type
_entity_poly.pdbx_seq_one_letter_code
_entity_poly.pdbx_strand_id
1 'polypeptide(L)'
;MYRFSPSPMGDMSINDLRFALMNYLRATQAGEQFIVRMGGEDQDILDMLALFGIDYSQLYYQSNNFKYHLQFASTLLDTKKAFICFCPQKDEVSPCDGTCEHLSSQEVINNPRPFVIRMKKPNHEIDSFVIMSTNKYPTSTFANACDDMLQGVTTLIQEDKHLNDTLKEEWIRKSLGYDQAIKYVHIPAIQSQMDENSVKGLLDQGFMP
;
A
#
# COMPACT_ATOMS: atom_id res chain seq x y z
N MET A 1 -11.88 3.96 -11.57
CA MET A 1 -11.20 4.87 -10.64
C MET A 1 -9.73 4.49 -10.53
N TYR A 2 -8.87 5.46 -10.80
CA TYR A 2 -7.42 5.38 -10.68
C TYR A 2 -6.97 6.08 -9.40
N ARG A 3 -5.84 5.66 -8.83
CA ARG A 3 -5.21 6.38 -7.72
C ARG A 3 -3.73 6.61 -7.92
N PHE A 4 -3.23 7.68 -7.30
CA PHE A 4 -1.81 7.89 -7.06
C PHE A 4 -1.55 7.91 -5.53
N SER A 5 -0.52 7.19 -5.10
CA SER A 5 -0.07 7.21 -3.70
C SER A 5 1.43 7.49 -3.66
N PRO A 6 1.84 8.71 -3.30
CA PRO A 6 3.25 9.06 -3.24
C PRO A 6 3.94 8.32 -2.09
N SER A 7 5.26 8.19 -2.21
CA SER A 7 6.10 7.74 -1.10
C SER A 7 5.97 8.71 0.08
N PRO A 8 5.87 8.23 1.32
CA PRO A 8 5.62 9.06 2.50
C PRO A 8 6.80 9.93 2.94
N MET A 9 7.98 9.81 2.33
CA MET A 9 9.17 10.59 2.70
C MET A 9 10.03 10.93 1.48
N GLY A 10 10.28 12.23 1.29
CA GLY A 10 11.23 12.77 0.30
C GLY A 10 10.56 13.62 -0.77
N ASP A 11 11.40 14.36 -1.51
CA ASP A 11 10.94 15.09 -2.69
C ASP A 11 10.34 14.12 -3.73
N MET A 12 9.31 14.58 -4.45
CA MET A 12 8.73 13.83 -5.55
C MET A 12 9.82 13.47 -6.58
N SER A 13 10.02 12.17 -6.82
CA SER A 13 10.95 11.72 -7.85
C SER A 13 10.32 11.83 -9.24
N ILE A 14 11.15 11.80 -10.29
CA ILE A 14 10.68 11.74 -11.68
C ILE A 14 9.77 10.51 -11.89
N ASN A 15 10.08 9.38 -11.25
CA ASN A 15 9.24 8.19 -11.33
C ASN A 15 7.88 8.43 -10.69
N ASP A 16 7.82 9.08 -9.52
CA ASP A 16 6.56 9.43 -8.85
C ASP A 16 5.69 10.31 -9.75
N LEU A 17 6.26 11.39 -10.30
CA LEU A 17 5.55 12.26 -11.24
C LEU A 17 5.09 11.51 -12.48
N ARG A 18 5.93 10.62 -13.04
CA ARG A 18 5.56 9.77 -14.18
C ARG A 18 4.34 8.92 -13.85
N PHE A 19 4.33 8.25 -12.70
CA PHE A 19 3.18 7.43 -12.30
C PHE A 19 1.93 8.27 -12.00
N ALA A 20 2.07 9.44 -11.39
CA ALA A 20 0.96 10.37 -11.21
C ALA A 20 0.34 10.78 -12.55
N LEU A 21 1.17 11.23 -13.50
CA LEU A 21 0.75 11.60 -14.86
C LEU A 21 0.08 10.44 -15.59
N MET A 22 0.65 9.24 -15.53
CA MET A 22 0.09 8.09 -16.24
C MET A 22 -1.28 7.68 -15.69
N ASN A 23 -1.47 7.68 -14.37
CA ASN A 23 -2.77 7.41 -13.75
C ASN A 23 -3.76 8.52 -14.11
N TYR A 24 -3.37 9.79 -14.03
CA TYR A 24 -4.21 10.93 -14.36
C TYR A 24 -4.66 10.91 -15.83
N LEU A 25 -3.73 10.82 -16.78
CA LEU A 25 -4.04 10.80 -18.21
C LEU A 25 -4.94 9.63 -18.60
N ARG A 26 -4.74 8.45 -17.99
CA ARG A 26 -5.59 7.28 -18.25
C ARG A 26 -6.97 7.41 -17.63
N ALA A 27 -7.09 7.98 -16.43
CA ALA A 27 -8.37 8.30 -15.83
C ALA A 27 -9.15 9.27 -16.73
N THR A 28 -8.52 10.36 -17.17
CA THR A 28 -9.13 11.36 -18.07
C THR A 28 -9.53 10.75 -19.41
N GLN A 29 -8.67 9.95 -20.03
CA GLN A 29 -9.00 9.27 -21.30
C GLN A 29 -10.17 8.30 -21.17
N ALA A 30 -10.28 7.60 -20.03
CA ALA A 30 -11.34 6.64 -19.76
C ALA A 30 -12.63 7.30 -19.24
N GLY A 31 -12.61 8.61 -18.94
CA GLY A 31 -13.72 9.28 -18.25
C GLY A 31 -13.93 8.77 -16.82
N GLU A 32 -12.89 8.21 -16.19
CA GLU A 32 -12.92 7.70 -14.83
C GLU A 32 -12.33 8.70 -13.83
N GLN A 33 -12.68 8.56 -12.55
CA GLN A 33 -12.13 9.39 -11.48
C GLN A 33 -10.66 9.07 -11.20
N PHE A 34 -9.88 10.10 -10.88
CA PHE A 34 -8.50 10.03 -10.39
C PHE A 34 -8.42 10.59 -8.97
N ILE A 35 -7.96 9.78 -8.03
CA ILE A 35 -7.82 10.17 -6.62
C ILE A 35 -6.36 10.20 -6.19
N VAL A 36 -6.04 11.00 -5.18
CA VAL A 36 -4.73 11.02 -4.53
C VAL A 36 -4.89 10.48 -3.11
N ARG A 37 -3.98 9.60 -2.69
CA ARG A 37 -3.96 9.07 -1.32
C ARG A 37 -2.59 9.25 -0.69
N MET A 38 -2.53 9.96 0.45
CA MET A 38 -1.30 10.28 1.16
C MET A 38 -1.26 9.63 2.56
N GLY A 39 -0.05 9.36 3.06
CA GLY A 39 0.17 8.84 4.42
C GLY A 39 -0.02 9.91 5.51
N GLY A 40 0.19 11.18 5.16
CA GLY A 40 0.06 12.36 6.00
C GLY A 40 -0.09 13.63 5.15
N GLU A 41 -0.14 14.79 5.79
CA GLU A 41 -0.15 16.08 5.09
C GLU A 41 1.22 16.39 4.51
N ASP A 42 1.26 16.60 3.19
CA ASP A 42 2.45 17.02 2.44
C ASP A 42 2.00 18.00 1.35
N GLN A 43 2.20 19.29 1.62
CA GLN A 43 1.75 20.35 0.72
C GLN A 43 2.65 20.43 -0.53
N ASP A 44 3.93 20.10 -0.41
CA ASP A 44 4.90 20.19 -1.52
C ASP A 44 4.50 19.22 -2.65
N ILE A 45 4.03 18.02 -2.29
CA ILE A 45 3.51 17.05 -3.28
C ILE A 45 2.24 17.57 -3.95
N LEU A 46 1.32 18.18 -3.21
CA LEU A 46 0.07 18.71 -3.79
C LEU A 46 0.34 19.90 -4.72
N ASP A 47 1.26 20.78 -4.32
CA ASP A 47 1.68 21.92 -5.12
C ASP A 47 2.40 21.47 -6.39
N MET A 48 3.23 20.41 -6.30
CA MET A 48 3.82 19.76 -7.47
C MET A 48 2.75 19.23 -8.42
N LEU A 49 1.74 18.49 -7.93
CA LEU A 49 0.67 17.98 -8.80
C LEU A 49 -0.07 19.13 -9.50
N ALA A 50 -0.39 20.20 -8.78
CA ALA A 50 -1.03 21.38 -9.34
C ALA A 50 -0.14 22.08 -10.39
N LEU A 51 1.16 22.19 -10.14
CA LEU A 51 2.13 22.80 -11.05
C LEU A 51 2.19 22.07 -12.40
N PHE A 52 2.10 20.74 -12.40
CA PHE A 52 2.05 19.91 -13.60
C PHE A 52 0.64 19.72 -14.19
N GLY A 53 -0.36 20.47 -13.69
CA GLY A 53 -1.75 20.40 -14.19
C GLY A 53 -2.44 19.06 -13.94
N ILE A 54 -2.06 18.38 -12.86
CA ILE A 54 -2.63 17.10 -12.45
C ILE A 54 -3.75 17.34 -11.44
N ASP A 55 -4.97 17.45 -11.94
CA ASP A 55 -6.17 17.57 -11.11
C ASP A 55 -6.63 16.21 -10.59
N TYR A 56 -7.07 16.17 -9.33
CA TYR A 56 -7.65 14.98 -8.71
C TYR A 56 -9.06 15.26 -8.18
N SER A 57 -9.93 14.25 -8.25
CA SER A 57 -11.31 14.39 -7.82
C SER A 57 -11.46 14.37 -6.30
N GLN A 58 -10.57 13.65 -5.60
CA GLN A 58 -10.62 13.52 -4.15
C GLN A 58 -9.24 13.22 -3.56
N LEU A 59 -8.98 13.78 -2.38
CA LEU A 59 -7.81 13.53 -1.55
C LEU A 59 -8.17 12.67 -0.35
N TYR A 60 -7.40 11.62 -0.11
CA TYR A 60 -7.54 10.73 1.03
C TYR A 60 -6.28 10.69 1.88
N TYR A 61 -6.45 10.66 3.21
CA TYR A 61 -5.37 10.41 4.16
C TYR A 61 -5.51 9.02 4.74
N GLN A 62 -4.49 8.19 4.56
CA GLN A 62 -4.46 6.81 5.06
C GLN A 62 -4.53 6.76 6.60
N SER A 63 -3.98 7.76 7.28
CA SER A 63 -4.07 7.93 8.73
C SER A 63 -5.52 8.00 9.23
N ASN A 64 -6.45 8.56 8.45
CA ASN A 64 -7.86 8.66 8.82
C ASN A 64 -8.59 7.30 8.76
N ASN A 65 -8.02 6.33 8.03
CA ASN A 65 -8.60 5.00 7.86
C ASN A 65 -8.12 3.98 8.89
N PHE A 66 -7.29 4.38 9.86
CA PHE A 66 -6.71 3.51 10.87
C PHE A 66 -7.75 2.63 11.59
N LYS A 67 -8.92 3.20 11.92
CA LYS A 67 -10.02 2.46 12.55
C LYS A 67 -10.53 1.30 11.68
N TYR A 68 -10.57 1.48 10.36
CA TYR A 68 -11.01 0.46 9.42
C TYR A 68 -9.95 -0.61 9.26
N HIS A 69 -8.66 -0.25 9.23
CA HIS A 69 -7.57 -1.22 9.20
C HIS A 69 -7.60 -2.17 10.41
N LEU A 70 -7.81 -1.62 11.62
CA LEU A 70 -7.98 -2.42 12.84
C LEU A 70 -9.21 -3.34 12.74
N GLN A 71 -10.34 -2.83 12.26
CA GLN A 71 -11.56 -3.62 12.09
C GLN A 71 -11.33 -4.77 11.10
N PHE A 72 -10.71 -4.52 9.95
CA PHE A 72 -10.39 -5.55 8.97
C PHE A 72 -9.40 -6.58 9.51
N ALA A 73 -8.39 -6.16 10.26
CA ALA A 73 -7.48 -7.09 10.92
C ALA A 73 -8.20 -7.99 11.93
N SER A 74 -9.14 -7.45 12.71
CA SER A 74 -10.00 -8.23 13.60
C SER A 74 -10.84 -9.24 12.82
N THR A 75 -11.52 -8.81 11.75
CA THR A 75 -12.31 -9.69 10.90
C THR A 75 -11.48 -10.85 10.35
N LEU A 76 -10.22 -10.60 9.95
CA LEU A 76 -9.33 -11.65 9.44
C LEU A 76 -8.93 -12.65 10.54
N LEU A 77 -8.76 -12.20 11.79
CA LEU A 77 -8.53 -13.07 12.94
C LEU A 77 -9.77 -13.91 13.24
N ASP A 78 -10.95 -13.29 13.28
CA ASP A 78 -12.22 -13.95 13.60
C ASP A 78 -12.58 -15.02 12.56
N THR A 79 -12.32 -14.71 11.28
CA THR A 79 -12.50 -15.64 10.16
C THR A 79 -11.36 -16.65 10.00
N LYS A 80 -10.39 -16.65 10.92
CA LYS A 80 -9.21 -17.54 10.92
C LYS A 80 -8.35 -17.46 9.65
N LYS A 81 -8.41 -16.34 8.93
CA LYS A 81 -7.58 -16.04 7.75
C LYS A 81 -6.27 -15.33 8.11
N ALA A 82 -6.20 -14.78 9.31
CA ALA A 82 -4.99 -14.28 9.94
C ALA A 82 -4.72 -15.00 11.28
N PHE A 83 -3.52 -14.82 11.83
CA PHE A 83 -3.12 -15.35 13.13
C PHE A 83 -2.17 -14.41 13.85
N ILE A 84 -2.07 -14.56 15.16
CA ILE A 84 -1.17 -13.80 16.01
C ILE A 84 0.19 -14.49 16.05
N CYS A 85 1.27 -13.73 15.84
CA CYS A 85 2.63 -14.26 15.80
C CYS A 85 3.53 -13.56 16.82
N PHE A 86 4.18 -14.36 17.66
CA PHE A 86 5.09 -13.93 18.73
C PHE A 86 6.57 -14.18 18.40
N CYS A 87 6.88 -14.62 17.19
CA CYS A 87 8.25 -14.85 16.76
C CYS A 87 9.03 -13.53 16.87
N PRO A 88 10.27 -13.55 17.43
CA PRO A 88 11.10 -12.36 17.49
C PRO A 88 11.38 -11.89 16.06
N GLN A 89 10.93 -10.69 15.73
CA GLN A 89 11.11 -10.13 14.39
C GLN A 89 12.33 -9.22 14.39
N LYS A 90 13.20 -9.42 13.40
CA LYS A 90 14.20 -8.41 13.05
C LYS A 90 13.56 -7.36 12.14
N ASP A 91 12.78 -7.81 11.15
CA ASP A 91 12.05 -6.99 10.17
C ASP A 91 10.68 -7.61 9.81
N GLU A 92 9.77 -6.82 9.20
CA GLU A 92 8.42 -7.25 8.78
C GLU A 92 8.41 -8.45 7.81
N VAL A 93 9.53 -8.68 7.12
CA VAL A 93 9.71 -9.73 6.10
C VAL A 93 10.25 -11.03 6.71
N SER A 94 10.54 -11.06 8.02
CA SER A 94 11.13 -12.23 8.68
C SER A 94 10.25 -13.47 8.46
N PRO A 95 10.79 -14.58 7.92
CA PRO A 95 10.02 -15.81 7.75
C PRO A 95 9.51 -16.33 9.09
N CYS A 96 8.25 -16.78 9.12
CA CYS A 96 7.69 -17.49 10.26
C CYS A 96 7.68 -18.99 9.94
N ASP A 97 8.15 -19.79 10.87
CA ASP A 97 8.17 -21.26 10.78
C ASP A 97 6.76 -21.91 10.81
N GLY A 98 5.70 -21.10 10.93
CA GLY A 98 4.31 -21.56 11.00
C GLY A 98 3.89 -22.04 12.39
N THR A 99 4.79 -22.10 13.37
CA THR A 99 4.49 -22.58 14.73
C THR A 99 3.39 -21.75 15.40
N CYS A 100 3.43 -20.42 15.20
CA CYS A 100 2.44 -19.51 15.77
C CYS A 100 1.03 -19.66 15.14
N GLU A 101 0.90 -20.30 13.98
CA GLU A 101 -0.40 -20.48 13.32
C GLU A 101 -1.31 -21.45 14.08
N HIS A 102 -0.70 -22.41 14.79
CA HIS A 102 -1.41 -23.49 15.48
C HIS A 102 -1.60 -23.24 16.98
N LEU A 103 -1.27 -22.05 17.48
CA LEU A 103 -1.46 -21.71 18.89
C LEU A 103 -2.94 -21.72 19.26
N SER A 104 -3.25 -22.33 20.40
CA SER A 104 -4.57 -22.27 21.01
C SER A 104 -4.88 -20.87 21.54
N SER A 105 -6.17 -20.54 21.69
CA SER A 105 -6.58 -19.25 22.26
C SER A 105 -6.01 -18.99 23.66
N GLN A 106 -5.82 -20.04 24.47
CA GLN A 106 -5.22 -19.92 25.80
C GLN A 106 -3.73 -19.57 25.71
N GLU A 107 -2.99 -20.20 24.81
CA GLU A 107 -1.56 -19.89 24.60
C GLU A 107 -1.37 -18.47 24.08
N VAL A 108 -2.26 -18.00 23.19
CA VAL A 108 -2.23 -16.63 22.67
C VAL A 108 -2.50 -15.62 23.79
N ILE A 109 -3.54 -15.83 24.61
CA ILE A 109 -3.91 -14.90 25.69
C ILE A 109 -2.85 -14.84 26.79
N ASN A 110 -2.24 -15.97 27.12
CA ASN A 110 -1.27 -16.07 28.22
C ASN A 110 0.17 -15.72 27.82
N ASN A 111 0.41 -15.34 26.56
CA ASN A 111 1.75 -15.01 26.08
C ASN A 111 2.07 -13.52 26.28
N PRO A 112 3.06 -13.17 27.12
CA PRO A 112 3.40 -11.78 27.42
C PRO A 112 4.25 -11.11 26.34
N ARG A 113 4.69 -11.84 25.32
CA ARG A 113 5.57 -11.30 24.27
C ARG A 113 4.82 -10.31 23.37
N PRO A 114 5.50 -9.28 22.84
CA PRO A 114 4.92 -8.46 21.79
C PRO A 114 4.58 -9.33 20.58
N PHE A 115 3.52 -8.98 19.87
CA PHE A 115 3.02 -9.75 18.75
C PHE A 115 2.63 -8.89 17.57
N VAL A 116 2.76 -9.49 16.40
CA VAL A 116 2.22 -8.97 15.14
C VAL A 116 0.98 -9.77 14.74
N ILE A 117 0.21 -9.25 13.78
CA ILE A 117 -0.81 -10.03 13.10
C ILE A 117 -0.27 -10.39 11.72
N ARG A 118 -0.31 -11.68 11.39
CA ARG A 118 0.11 -12.22 10.09
C ARG A 118 -1.08 -12.74 9.31
N MET A 119 -1.04 -12.50 8.01
CA MET A 119 -1.90 -13.19 7.07
C MET A 119 -1.46 -14.63 6.92
N LYS A 120 -2.42 -15.57 6.86
CA LYS A 120 -2.09 -16.96 6.50
C LYS A 120 -1.71 -17.02 5.02
N LYS A 121 -0.73 -17.86 4.71
CA LYS A 121 -0.34 -18.15 3.33
C LYS A 121 -1.53 -18.71 2.54
N PRO A 122 -1.84 -18.17 1.34
CA PRO A 122 -2.88 -18.73 0.49
C PRO A 122 -2.47 -20.04 -0.19
N ASN A 123 -1.19 -20.14 -0.57
CA ASN A 123 -0.64 -21.22 -1.38
C ASN A 123 0.88 -21.32 -1.16
N HIS A 124 1.58 -22.04 -2.05
CA HIS A 124 3.04 -22.20 -1.99
C HIS A 124 3.84 -21.03 -2.60
N GLU A 125 3.17 -20.07 -3.27
CA GLU A 125 3.83 -18.95 -3.94
C GLU A 125 3.96 -17.73 -3.03
N ILE A 126 3.04 -17.56 -2.07
CA ILE A 126 2.99 -16.43 -1.15
C ILE A 126 3.11 -16.93 0.28
N ASP A 127 4.21 -16.60 0.95
CA ASP A 127 4.41 -16.91 2.37
C ASP A 127 3.52 -16.06 3.29
N SER A 128 3.33 -16.51 4.53
CA SER A 128 2.60 -15.76 5.56
C SER A 128 3.33 -14.45 5.90
N PHE A 129 2.69 -13.31 5.65
CA PHE A 129 3.28 -11.97 5.80
C PHE A 129 2.60 -11.15 6.90
N VAL A 130 3.31 -10.13 7.42
CA VAL A 130 2.78 -9.24 8.45
C VAL A 130 1.77 -8.26 7.86
N ILE A 131 0.63 -8.10 8.52
CA ILE A 131 -0.41 -7.12 8.17
C ILE A 131 -0.56 -6.03 9.22
N MET A 132 -0.27 -6.33 10.48
CA MET A 132 -0.22 -5.36 11.57
C MET A 132 1.06 -5.58 12.37
N SER A 133 1.83 -4.52 12.58
CA SER A 133 3.07 -4.58 13.35
C SER A 133 2.81 -4.57 14.86
N THR A 134 3.89 -4.65 15.66
CA THR A 134 3.80 -4.79 17.13
C THR A 134 3.15 -3.59 17.80
N ASN A 135 3.33 -2.39 17.24
CA ASN A 135 2.72 -1.13 17.68
C ASN A 135 1.25 -0.98 17.21
N LYS A 136 0.69 -2.00 16.55
CA LYS A 136 -0.68 -2.03 16.01
C LYS A 136 -0.92 -1.07 14.85
N TYR A 137 0.13 -0.65 14.15
CA TYR A 137 0.00 0.02 12.85
C TYR A 137 -0.05 -0.99 11.71
N PRO A 138 -0.87 -0.74 10.67
CA PRO A 138 -0.91 -1.59 9.49
C PRO A 138 0.38 -1.48 8.70
N THR A 139 0.77 -2.56 8.02
CA THR A 139 1.82 -2.50 7.01
C THR A 139 1.31 -1.75 5.77
N SER A 140 2.23 -1.23 4.94
CA SER A 140 1.85 -0.48 3.73
C SER A 140 0.99 -1.33 2.78
N THR A 141 1.37 -2.60 2.57
CA THR A 141 0.61 -3.57 1.78
C THR A 141 -0.81 -3.76 2.32
N PHE A 142 -0.96 -3.91 3.64
CA PHE A 142 -2.28 -4.11 4.24
C PHE A 142 -3.16 -2.86 4.16
N ALA A 143 -2.59 -1.70 4.48
CA ALA A 143 -3.31 -0.43 4.41
C ALA A 143 -3.73 -0.11 2.96
N ASN A 144 -2.84 -0.31 1.98
CA ASN A 144 -3.16 -0.12 0.56
C ASN A 144 -4.30 -1.03 0.10
N ALA A 145 -4.26 -2.32 0.43
CA ALA A 145 -5.31 -3.27 0.05
C ALA A 145 -6.68 -2.88 0.63
N CYS A 146 -6.70 -2.45 1.89
CA CYS A 146 -7.92 -2.02 2.56
C CYS A 146 -8.47 -0.71 1.98
N ASP A 147 -7.60 0.27 1.77
CA ASP A 147 -8.00 1.58 1.26
C ASP A 147 -8.46 1.50 -0.20
N ASP A 148 -7.84 0.65 -1.02
CA ASP A 148 -8.27 0.42 -2.41
C ASP A 148 -9.69 -0.15 -2.47
N MET A 149 -10.04 -1.04 -1.53
CA MET A 149 -11.41 -1.54 -1.37
C MET A 149 -12.36 -0.45 -0.89
N LEU A 150 -12.00 0.33 0.14
CA LEU A 150 -12.84 1.39 0.69
C LEU A 150 -13.12 2.51 -0.30
N GLN A 151 -12.14 2.84 -1.14
CA GLN A 151 -12.19 3.93 -2.11
C GLN A 151 -12.77 3.49 -3.46
N GLY A 152 -12.97 2.18 -3.68
CA GLY A 152 -13.50 1.67 -4.94
C GLY A 152 -12.52 1.80 -6.11
N VAL A 153 -11.22 1.65 -5.84
CA VAL A 153 -10.17 1.67 -6.87
C VAL A 153 -10.40 0.49 -7.83
N THR A 154 -10.30 0.74 -9.14
CA THR A 154 -10.51 -0.27 -10.18
C THR A 154 -9.27 -0.50 -11.05
N THR A 155 -8.38 0.48 -11.14
CA THR A 155 -7.16 0.37 -11.94
C THR A 155 -5.99 1.00 -11.20
N LEU A 156 -4.85 0.32 -11.21
CA LEU A 156 -3.59 0.76 -10.61
C LEU A 156 -2.47 0.71 -11.64
N ILE A 157 -1.85 1.86 -11.90
CA ILE A 157 -0.62 1.95 -12.66
C ILE A 157 0.51 2.26 -11.67
N GLN A 158 1.46 1.35 -11.52
CA GLN A 158 2.53 1.46 -10.53
C GLN A 158 3.83 0.81 -11.01
N GLU A 159 4.87 0.96 -10.22
CA GLU A 159 6.18 0.40 -10.50
C GLU A 159 6.17 -1.13 -10.40
N ASP A 160 6.97 -1.80 -11.23
CA ASP A 160 7.10 -3.26 -11.29
C ASP A 160 7.68 -3.89 -10.03
N LYS A 161 8.43 -3.14 -9.22
CA LYS A 161 8.86 -3.59 -7.89
C LYS A 161 7.70 -4.04 -6.98
N HIS A 162 6.49 -3.52 -7.20
CA HIS A 162 5.29 -3.84 -6.43
C HIS A 162 4.55 -5.10 -6.92
N LEU A 163 5.13 -5.88 -7.85
CA LEU A 163 4.51 -7.11 -8.36
C LEU A 163 4.17 -8.09 -7.22
N ASN A 164 5.09 -8.32 -6.29
CA ASN A 164 4.88 -9.22 -5.16
C ASN A 164 3.86 -8.68 -4.16
N ASP A 165 3.85 -7.36 -3.94
CA ASP A 165 2.88 -6.71 -3.05
C ASP A 165 1.47 -6.82 -3.63
N THR A 166 1.33 -6.68 -4.95
CA THR A 166 0.05 -6.82 -5.66
C THR A 166 -0.63 -8.16 -5.36
N LEU A 167 0.14 -9.26 -5.36
CA LEU A 167 -0.39 -10.59 -5.04
C LEU A 167 -0.87 -10.68 -3.59
N LYS A 168 -0.14 -10.08 -2.66
CA LYS A 168 -0.51 -10.02 -1.23
C LYS A 168 -1.76 -9.16 -1.02
N GLU A 169 -1.84 -8.00 -1.66
CA GLU A 169 -2.98 -7.09 -1.60
C GLU A 169 -4.26 -7.75 -2.13
N GLU A 170 -4.15 -8.49 -3.24
CA GLU A 170 -5.27 -9.25 -3.79
C GLU A 170 -5.74 -10.35 -2.84
N TRP A 171 -4.80 -11.05 -2.21
CA TRP A 171 -5.12 -12.05 -1.20
C TRP A 171 -5.84 -11.46 0.02
N ILE A 172 -5.40 -10.28 0.49
CA ILE A 172 -6.07 -9.54 1.57
C ILE A 172 -7.51 -9.22 1.18
N ARG A 173 -7.74 -8.63 0.01
CA ARG A 173 -9.09 -8.23 -0.45
C ARG A 173 -10.02 -9.43 -0.61
N LYS A 174 -9.57 -10.49 -1.28
CA LYS A 174 -10.32 -11.76 -1.40
C LYS A 174 -10.67 -12.34 -0.02
N SER A 175 -9.72 -12.26 0.92
CA SER A 175 -9.94 -12.74 2.29
C SER A 175 -10.93 -11.89 3.08
N LEU A 176 -11.07 -10.60 2.76
CA LEU A 176 -12.09 -9.72 3.31
C LEU A 176 -13.45 -9.82 2.59
N GLY A 177 -13.56 -10.70 1.58
CA GLY A 177 -14.80 -10.91 0.81
C GLY A 177 -15.05 -9.83 -0.25
N TYR A 178 -13.98 -9.15 -0.69
CA TYR A 178 -14.06 -8.16 -1.76
C TYR A 178 -13.74 -8.80 -3.11
N ASP A 179 -14.77 -8.97 -3.92
CA ASP A 179 -14.70 -9.69 -5.20
C ASP A 179 -14.49 -8.77 -6.41
N GLN A 180 -14.47 -7.45 -6.21
CA GLN A 180 -14.26 -6.51 -7.31
C GLN A 180 -12.81 -6.60 -7.81
N ALA A 181 -12.68 -6.90 -9.10
CA ALA A 181 -11.39 -7.00 -9.77
C ALA A 181 -10.73 -5.61 -9.90
N ILE A 182 -9.43 -5.55 -9.58
CA ILE A 182 -8.58 -4.39 -9.83
C ILE A 182 -7.63 -4.75 -10.98
N LYS A 183 -7.58 -3.89 -11.99
CA LYS A 183 -6.63 -4.01 -13.09
C LYS A 183 -5.29 -3.44 -12.67
N TYR A 184 -4.23 -4.20 -12.88
CA TYR A 184 -2.87 -3.80 -12.55
C TYR A 184 -2.05 -3.58 -13.82
N VAL A 185 -1.31 -2.48 -13.86
CA VAL A 185 -0.33 -2.18 -14.89
C VAL A 185 0.98 -1.87 -14.19
N HIS A 186 1.93 -2.79 -14.29
CA HIS A 186 3.27 -2.65 -13.75
C HIS A 186 4.21 -2.10 -14.81
N ILE A 187 4.93 -1.03 -14.49
CA ILE A 187 5.83 -0.35 -15.42
C ILE A 187 7.23 -0.31 -14.82
N PRO A 188 8.27 -0.71 -15.57
CA PRO A 188 9.65 -0.61 -15.11
C PRO A 188 10.03 0.81 -14.73
N ALA A 189 10.75 0.97 -13.63
CA ALA A 189 11.34 2.23 -13.21
C ALA A 189 12.25 2.82 -14.31
N ILE A 190 12.36 4.14 -14.38
CA ILE A 190 13.42 4.76 -15.18
C ILE A 190 14.76 4.40 -14.53
N GLN A 191 15.62 3.67 -15.26
CA GLN A 191 17.01 3.47 -14.86
C GLN A 191 17.78 4.76 -15.11
N SER A 192 18.21 5.43 -14.05
CA SER A 192 19.09 6.60 -14.13
C SER A 192 20.50 6.23 -13.69
N GLN A 193 21.51 6.75 -14.39
CA GLN A 193 22.92 6.69 -13.98
C GLN A 193 23.33 7.87 -13.09
N MET A 194 22.43 8.82 -12.84
CA MET A 194 22.69 10.02 -12.03
C MET A 194 21.80 10.01 -10.79
N ASP A 195 22.43 10.25 -9.63
CA ASP A 195 21.88 10.13 -8.27
C ASP A 195 20.95 11.29 -7.84
N GLU A 196 20.56 12.19 -8.74
CA GLU A 196 19.70 13.34 -8.40
C GLU A 196 18.52 13.48 -9.37
N ASN A 197 17.41 12.78 -9.07
CA ASN A 197 16.18 12.79 -9.87
C ASN A 197 14.96 13.29 -9.06
N SER A 198 15.14 14.33 -8.24
CA SER A 198 13.97 15.03 -7.69
C SER A 198 13.43 15.99 -8.74
N VAL A 199 12.10 16.05 -8.86
CA VAL A 199 11.43 16.99 -9.77
C VAL A 199 11.79 18.43 -9.38
N LYS A 200 11.91 18.69 -8.08
CA LYS A 200 12.30 19.98 -7.51
C LYS A 200 13.67 20.42 -8.03
N GLY A 201 14.65 19.51 -8.02
CA GLY A 201 15.99 19.79 -8.53
C GLY A 201 16.01 20.15 -10.02
N LEU A 202 15.12 19.57 -10.83
CA LEU A 202 14.97 19.96 -12.24
C LEU A 202 14.34 21.36 -12.38
N LEU A 203 13.33 21.67 -11.57
CA LEU A 203 12.73 23.00 -11.57
C LEU A 203 13.76 24.08 -11.18
N ASP A 204 14.60 23.80 -10.17
CA ASP A 204 15.68 24.70 -9.72
C ASP A 204 16.76 24.91 -10.80
N GLN A 205 16.93 23.94 -11.71
CA GLN A 205 17.81 24.06 -12.89
C GLN A 205 17.17 24.85 -14.04
N GLY A 206 15.92 25.30 -13.90
CA GLY A 206 15.20 26.09 -14.90
C GLY A 206 14.40 25.27 -15.92
N PHE A 207 14.20 23.97 -15.68
CA PHE A 207 13.25 23.19 -16.48
C PHE A 207 11.82 23.66 -16.16
N MET A 208 11.00 23.84 -17.19
CA MET A 208 9.61 24.27 -17.04
C MET A 208 8.66 23.06 -16.94
N PRO A 209 7.56 23.17 -16.17
CA PRO A 209 6.50 22.16 -16.10
C PRO A 209 5.83 21.85 -17.44
#